data_AF-A0A956DQE7-F1
#
_entry.id   AF-A0A956DQE7-F1
#
_cell.length_a   1.000
_cell.length_b   1.000
_cell.length_c   1.000
_cell.angle_alpha   90.00
_cell.angle_beta   90.00
_cell.angle_gamma   90.00
#
_symmetry.space_group_name_H-M   'P 1'
#
loop_
_entity.id
_entity.type
_entity.pdbx_description
1 polymer ?
#
loop_
_entity_poly.entity_id
_entity_poly.type
_entity_poly.pdbx_seq_one_letter_code
_entity_poly.pdbx_strand_id
1 'polypeptide(L)'
;IFIYIVLASQFGSFVQPIAIMASLPLALIGVMLALLVTGSTLNVFSMIGLVMLMGLVTKNAILLVDFANQARKAGASVRDALLEAGQIRMRPIIMTTAAMVFGMLPLALALNDGGEIQAPMGRAIIGGLLTSTLLTLVVVPVLYSYIVRDKKQPAGAAHPVSEAGGAGMPAAMPADRD
;
A
#
# COMPACT_ATOMS: atom_id res chain seq x y z
N ILE A 1 2.70 19.07 -0.19
CA ILE A 1 4.08 19.61 -0.36
C ILE A 1 5.04 18.97 0.62
N PHE A 2 4.80 19.04 1.94
CA PHE A 2 5.67 18.41 2.95
C PHE A 2 5.94 16.92 2.68
N ILE A 3 4.88 16.13 2.43
CA ILE A 3 4.99 14.70 2.07
C ILE A 3 5.94 14.49 0.87
N TYR A 4 5.81 15.30 -0.18
CA TYR A 4 6.66 15.18 -1.38
C TYR A 4 8.14 15.40 -1.07
N ILE A 5 8.48 16.42 -0.29
CA ILE A 5 9.88 16.73 0.06
C ILE A 5 10.49 15.59 0.89
N VAL A 6 9.73 15.07 1.86
CA VAL A 6 10.17 13.94 2.69
C VAL A 6 10.41 12.70 1.83
N LEU A 7 9.53 12.40 0.88
CA LEU A 7 9.68 11.25 -0.03
C LEU A 7 10.85 11.43 -1.01
N ALA A 8 11.02 12.63 -1.56
CA ALA A 8 12.14 12.93 -2.45
C ALA A 8 13.48 12.75 -1.74
N SER A 9 13.55 13.17 -0.47
CA SER A 9 14.70 12.94 0.41
C SER A 9 14.90 11.45 0.73
N GLN A 10 13.82 10.73 1.07
CA GLN A 10 13.87 9.30 1.40
C GLN A 10 14.38 8.43 0.24
N PHE A 11 13.86 8.65 -0.97
CA PHE A 11 14.19 7.83 -2.13
C PHE A 11 15.37 8.35 -2.95
N GLY A 12 15.88 9.55 -2.65
CA GLY A 12 16.92 10.20 -3.45
C GLY A 12 16.49 10.45 -4.90
N SER A 13 15.19 10.55 -5.17
CA SER A 13 14.62 10.66 -6.52
C SER A 13 13.43 11.60 -6.53
N PHE A 14 13.35 12.48 -7.53
CA PHE A 14 12.22 13.39 -7.72
C PHE A 14 11.05 12.76 -8.47
N VAL A 15 11.26 11.62 -9.13
CA VAL A 15 10.23 11.01 -10.01
C VAL A 15 9.38 10.00 -9.26
N GLN A 16 9.97 9.23 -8.34
CA GLN A 16 9.25 8.25 -7.55
C GLN A 16 8.19 8.86 -6.62
N PRO A 17 8.43 10.00 -5.94
CA PRO A 17 7.41 10.67 -5.15
C PRO A 17 6.20 11.11 -5.97
N ILE A 18 6.37 11.45 -7.26
CA ILE A 18 5.25 11.84 -8.14
C ILE A 18 4.29 10.66 -8.33
N ALA A 19 4.81 9.45 -8.53
CA ALA A 19 3.99 8.24 -8.65
C ALA A 19 3.18 7.95 -7.38
N ILE A 20 3.76 8.23 -6.19
CA ILE A 20 3.07 8.11 -4.90
C ILE A 20 2.03 9.21 -4.74
N MET A 21 2.36 10.46 -5.09
CA MET A 21 1.42 11.57 -4.99
C MET A 21 0.20 11.40 -5.90
N ALA A 22 0.32 10.66 -7.00
CA ALA A 22 -0.80 10.33 -7.88
C ALA A 22 -1.89 9.47 -7.21
N SER A 23 -1.61 8.75 -6.12
CA SER A 23 -2.66 8.04 -5.37
C SER A 23 -3.49 8.96 -4.46
N LEU A 24 -3.01 10.16 -4.14
CA LEU A 24 -3.72 11.08 -3.25
C LEU A 24 -5.03 11.62 -3.85
N PRO A 25 -5.10 12.09 -5.12
CA PRO A 25 -6.35 12.46 -5.75
C PRO A 25 -7.36 11.31 -5.80
N LEU A 26 -6.88 10.08 -6.02
CA LEU A 26 -7.72 8.89 -6.06
C LEU A 26 -8.35 8.61 -4.70
N ALA A 27 -7.60 8.83 -3.61
CA ALA A 27 -8.13 8.73 -2.26
C ALA A 27 -9.21 9.76 -1.97
N LEU A 28 -9.05 11.00 -2.44
CA LEU A 28 -10.06 12.05 -2.31
C LEU A 28 -11.39 11.66 -2.97
N ILE A 29 -11.33 11.07 -4.17
CA ILE A 29 -12.52 10.56 -4.86
C ILE A 29 -13.23 9.51 -3.99
N GLY A 30 -12.48 8.59 -3.39
CA GLY A 30 -13.02 7.59 -2.46
C GLY A 30 -13.72 8.21 -1.25
N VAL A 31 -13.14 9.26 -0.66
CA VAL A 31 -13.77 9.99 0.46
C VAL A 31 -15.06 10.65 0.04
N MET A 32 -15.06 11.36 -1.10
CA MET A 32 -16.26 12.04 -1.60
C MET A 32 -17.38 11.05 -1.90
N LEU A 33 -17.07 9.92 -2.53
CA LEU A 33 -18.04 8.85 -2.77
C LEU A 33 -18.57 8.28 -1.45
N ALA A 34 -17.71 8.04 -0.47
CA ALA A 34 -18.11 7.51 0.84
C ALA A 34 -19.08 8.43 1.58
N LEU A 35 -18.77 9.73 1.64
CA LEU A 35 -19.62 10.73 2.27
C LEU A 35 -20.95 10.89 1.54
N LEU A 36 -20.94 10.84 0.20
CA LEU A 36 -22.15 10.92 -0.61
C LEU A 36 -23.07 9.71 -0.40
N VAL A 37 -22.52 8.49 -0.37
CA VAL A 37 -23.29 7.26 -0.13
C VAL A 37 -23.83 7.21 1.30
N THR A 38 -23.07 7.71 2.28
CA THR A 38 -23.49 7.71 3.70
C THR A 38 -24.30 8.94 4.10
N GLY A 39 -24.57 9.86 3.17
CA GLY A 39 -25.30 11.11 3.43
C GLY A 39 -24.60 12.07 4.40
N SER A 40 -23.29 11.93 4.58
CA SER A 40 -22.50 12.77 5.48
C SER A 40 -21.99 14.03 4.77
N THR A 41 -21.87 15.12 5.52
CA THR A 41 -21.34 16.39 5.02
C THR A 41 -19.83 16.48 5.14
N LEU A 42 -19.24 17.39 4.36
CA LEU A 42 -17.83 17.75 4.48
C LEU A 42 -17.69 18.78 5.61
N ASN A 43 -17.32 18.31 6.80
CA ASN A 43 -17.09 19.12 8.00
C ASN A 43 -15.65 18.97 8.52
N VAL A 44 -15.31 19.65 9.63
CA VAL A 44 -13.96 19.61 10.23
C VAL A 44 -13.52 18.18 10.57
N PHE A 45 -14.41 17.34 11.08
CA PHE A 45 -14.11 15.94 11.41
C PHE A 45 -13.80 15.10 10.15
N SER A 46 -14.56 15.29 9.07
CA SER A 46 -14.28 14.65 7.79
C SER A 46 -12.95 15.13 7.18
N MET A 47 -12.56 16.40 7.40
CA MET A 47 -11.26 16.92 6.98
C MET A 47 -10.11 16.30 7.76
N ILE A 48 -10.27 16.08 9.07
CA ILE A 48 -9.30 15.32 9.88
C ILE A 48 -9.18 13.89 9.32
N GLY A 49 -10.30 13.25 9.02
CA GLY A 49 -10.33 11.93 8.38
C GLY A 49 -9.59 11.89 7.04
N LEU A 50 -9.73 12.93 6.22
CA LEU A 50 -9.04 13.09 4.94
C LEU A 50 -7.52 13.24 5.13
N VAL A 51 -7.07 14.05 6.09
CA VAL A 51 -5.64 14.20 6.42
C VAL A 51 -5.05 12.88 6.92
N MET A 52 -5.76 12.19 7.82
CA MET A 52 -5.39 10.85 8.27
C MET A 52 -5.26 9.88 7.08
N LEU A 53 -6.27 9.85 6.21
CA LEU A 53 -6.28 9.00 5.02
C LEU A 53 -5.09 9.27 4.09
N MET A 54 -4.66 10.53 3.94
CA MET A 54 -3.48 10.85 3.13
C MET A 54 -2.25 10.07 3.60
N GLY A 55 -2.00 10.01 4.92
CA GLY A 55 -0.89 9.23 5.48
C GLY A 55 -1.04 7.72 5.22
N LEU A 56 -2.25 7.20 5.39
CA LEU A 56 -2.53 5.77 5.20
C LEU A 56 -2.35 5.32 3.74
N VAL A 57 -2.84 6.10 2.78
CA VAL A 57 -2.68 5.79 1.37
C VAL A 57 -1.22 5.93 0.95
N THR A 58 -0.55 6.97 1.45
CA THR A 58 0.88 7.19 1.17
C THR A 58 1.71 6.01 1.68
N LYS A 59 1.45 5.46 2.88
CA LYS A 59 2.19 4.29 3.39
C LYS A 59 2.13 3.10 2.43
N ASN A 60 0.95 2.83 1.86
CA ASN A 60 0.72 1.68 0.99
C ASN A 60 1.45 1.86 -0.35
N ALA A 61 1.53 3.10 -0.85
CA ALA A 61 2.28 3.44 -2.05
C ALA A 61 3.81 3.46 -1.82
N ILE A 62 4.28 3.97 -0.68
CA ILE A 62 5.69 3.93 -0.26
C ILE A 62 6.19 2.49 -0.25
N LEU A 63 5.46 1.57 0.39
CA LEU A 63 5.87 0.17 0.49
C LEU A 63 6.08 -0.46 -0.89
N LEU A 64 5.18 -0.22 -1.85
CA LEU A 64 5.32 -0.75 -3.21
C LEU A 64 6.57 -0.21 -3.89
N VAL A 65 6.77 1.11 -3.85
CA VAL A 65 7.90 1.76 -4.52
C VAL A 65 9.21 1.31 -3.89
N ASP A 66 9.25 1.19 -2.57
CA ASP A 66 10.43 0.73 -1.85
C ASP A 66 10.78 -0.72 -2.18
N PHE A 67 9.81 -1.65 -2.15
CA PHE A 67 10.03 -3.04 -2.57
C PHE A 67 10.45 -3.14 -4.03
N ALA A 68 9.82 -2.37 -4.93
CA ALA A 68 10.21 -2.35 -6.34
C ALA A 68 11.66 -1.86 -6.52
N ASN A 69 12.06 -0.82 -5.78
CA ASN A 69 13.43 -0.33 -5.80
C ASN A 69 14.44 -1.33 -5.21
N GLN A 70 14.07 -2.06 -4.15
CA GLN A 70 14.90 -3.11 -3.58
C GLN A 70 15.11 -4.27 -4.57
N ALA A 71 14.04 -4.76 -5.19
CA ALA A 71 14.12 -5.80 -6.21
C ALA A 71 14.94 -5.34 -7.44
N ARG A 72 14.80 -4.07 -7.83
CA ARG A 72 15.64 -3.45 -8.87
C ARG A 72 17.12 -3.41 -8.51
N LYS A 73 17.46 -3.11 -7.25
CA LYS A 73 18.85 -3.17 -6.76
C LYS A 73 19.40 -4.60 -6.74
N ALA A 74 18.53 -5.59 -6.54
CA ALA A 74 18.85 -7.01 -6.67
C ALA A 74 18.95 -7.50 -8.13
N GLY A 75 18.74 -6.63 -9.12
CA GLY A 75 18.87 -6.94 -10.55
C GLY A 75 17.59 -7.42 -11.24
N ALA A 76 16.44 -7.42 -10.56
CA ALA A 76 15.17 -7.81 -11.15
C ALA A 76 14.67 -6.81 -12.20
N SER A 77 13.96 -7.30 -13.22
CA SER A 77 13.25 -6.44 -14.17
C SER A 77 12.13 -5.67 -13.47
N VAL A 78 11.77 -4.48 -13.94
CA VAL A 78 10.67 -3.69 -13.36
C VAL A 78 9.35 -4.48 -13.27
N ARG A 79 9.08 -5.38 -14.22
CA ARG A 79 7.86 -6.20 -14.19
C ARG A 79 7.90 -7.24 -13.08
N ASP A 80 9.01 -7.96 -12.94
CA ASP A 80 9.16 -9.00 -11.93
C ASP A 80 9.18 -8.37 -10.53
N ALA A 81 9.89 -7.24 -10.38
CA ALA A 81 9.92 -6.45 -9.16
C ALA A 81 8.51 -6.00 -8.71
N LEU A 82 7.67 -5.53 -9.64
CA LEU A 82 6.30 -5.11 -9.32
C LEU A 82 5.37 -6.29 -8.98
N LEU A 83 5.55 -7.44 -9.65
CA LEU A 83 4.76 -8.65 -9.36
C LEU A 83 5.10 -9.21 -7.98
N GLU A 84 6.39 -9.32 -7.66
CA GLU A 84 6.86 -9.80 -6.37
C GLU A 84 6.48 -8.83 -5.25
N ALA A 85 6.69 -7.53 -5.44
CA ALA A 85 6.23 -6.50 -4.51
C ALA A 85 4.70 -6.56 -4.31
N GLY A 86 3.95 -6.85 -5.37
CA GLY A 86 2.51 -7.14 -5.38
C GLY A 86 2.10 -8.27 -4.44
N GLN A 87 2.75 -9.42 -4.59
CA GLN A 87 2.47 -10.64 -3.83
C GLN A 87 2.77 -10.47 -2.33
N ILE A 88 3.94 -9.89 -2.01
CA ILE A 88 4.39 -9.74 -0.63
C ILE A 88 3.50 -8.76 0.15
N ARG A 89 3.06 -7.66 -0.49
CA ARG A 89 2.27 -6.62 0.19
C ARG A 89 0.79 -6.91 0.31
N MET A 90 0.23 -7.81 -0.50
CA MET A 90 -1.21 -8.14 -0.48
C MET A 90 -1.69 -8.50 0.93
N ARG A 91 -0.94 -9.36 1.63
CA ARG A 91 -1.25 -9.79 3.00
C ARG A 91 -1.22 -8.61 4.00
N PRO A 92 -0.11 -7.82 4.12
CA PRO A 92 -0.07 -6.62 4.96
C PRO A 92 -1.12 -5.54 4.62
N ILE A 93 -1.38 -5.28 3.33
CA ILE A 93 -2.34 -4.24 2.92
C ILE A 93 -3.75 -4.62 3.40
N ILE A 94 -4.17 -5.87 3.18
CA ILE A 94 -5.47 -6.36 3.65
C ILE A 94 -5.53 -6.32 5.18
N MET A 95 -4.48 -6.77 5.87
CA MET A 95 -4.42 -6.74 7.34
C MET A 95 -4.65 -5.34 7.90
N THR A 96 -3.93 -4.34 7.38
CA THR A 96 -4.05 -2.98 7.90
C THR A 96 -5.35 -2.29 7.48
N THR A 97 -5.85 -2.58 6.27
CA THR A 97 -7.14 -2.07 5.82
C THR A 97 -8.26 -2.63 6.67
N ALA A 98 -8.27 -3.94 6.92
CA ALA A 98 -9.25 -4.59 7.78
C ALA A 98 -9.20 -4.03 9.21
N ALA A 99 -8.01 -3.93 9.81
CA ALA A 99 -7.84 -3.37 11.15
C ALA A 99 -8.41 -1.94 11.27
N MET A 100 -8.13 -1.08 10.28
CA MET A 100 -8.65 0.28 10.26
C MET A 100 -10.16 0.32 10.05
N VAL A 101 -10.69 -0.50 9.14
CA VAL A 101 -12.14 -0.55 8.88
C VAL A 101 -12.89 -1.00 10.12
N PHE A 102 -12.46 -2.10 10.77
CA PHE A 102 -13.09 -2.57 12.00
C PHE A 102 -12.90 -1.60 13.17
N GLY A 103 -11.72 -0.98 13.31
CA GLY A 103 -11.46 0.01 14.35
C GLY A 103 -12.30 1.28 14.21
N MET A 104 -12.61 1.70 12.98
CA MET A 104 -13.41 2.89 12.70
C MET A 104 -14.91 2.57 12.53
N LEU A 105 -15.29 1.30 12.46
CA LEU A 105 -16.68 0.86 12.28
C LEU A 105 -17.63 1.39 13.38
N PRO A 106 -17.33 1.26 14.68
CA PRO A 106 -18.22 1.79 15.72
C PRO A 106 -18.35 3.32 15.66
N LEU A 107 -17.27 4.00 15.27
CA LEU A 107 -17.25 5.45 15.08
C LEU A 107 -18.13 5.87 13.89
N ALA A 108 -18.02 5.18 12.76
CA ALA A 108 -18.78 5.46 11.55
C ALA A 108 -20.29 5.23 11.73
N LEU A 109 -20.66 4.29 12.59
CA LEU A 109 -22.04 3.98 12.96
C LEU A 109 -22.60 4.90 14.07
N ALA A 110 -21.81 5.84 14.60
CA ALA A 110 -22.22 6.77 15.66
C ALA A 110 -22.73 6.08 16.95
N LEU A 111 -22.15 4.93 17.32
CA LEU A 111 -22.62 4.12 18.45
C LEU A 111 -22.28 4.71 19.84
N ASN A 112 -21.45 5.75 19.91
CA ASN A 112 -21.02 6.38 21.17
C ASN A 112 -21.65 7.77 21.33
N ASP A 113 -21.66 8.29 22.56
CA ASP A 113 -22.07 9.67 22.85
C ASP A 113 -21.27 10.69 22.03
N GLY A 114 -21.98 11.59 21.35
CA GLY A 114 -21.37 12.53 20.40
C GLY A 114 -20.91 11.89 19.07
N GLY A 115 -21.31 10.64 18.81
CA GLY A 115 -20.96 9.87 17.62
C GLY A 115 -21.40 10.53 16.31
N GLU A 116 -22.50 11.30 16.30
CA GLU A 116 -22.95 12.02 15.10
C GLU A 116 -21.93 13.04 14.60
N ILE A 117 -21.18 13.66 15.52
CA ILE A 117 -20.16 14.66 15.20
C ILE A 117 -18.93 13.98 14.58
N GLN A 118 -18.58 12.79 15.06
CA GLN A 118 -17.36 12.07 14.66
C GLN A 118 -17.62 11.04 13.54
N ALA A 119 -18.86 10.65 13.29
CA ALA A 119 -19.21 9.67 12.26
C ALA A 119 -18.71 10.04 10.85
N PRO A 120 -18.76 11.31 10.40
CA PRO A 120 -18.17 11.71 9.12
C PRO A 120 -16.67 11.42 9.01
N MET A 121 -15.92 11.47 10.11
CA MET A 121 -14.50 11.09 10.14
C MET A 121 -14.33 9.60 9.85
N GLY A 122 -15.07 8.75 10.57
CA GLY A 122 -15.02 7.29 10.38
C GLY A 122 -15.44 6.87 8.97
N ARG A 123 -16.54 7.46 8.45
CA ARG A 123 -17.04 7.19 7.10
C ARG A 123 -16.06 7.61 6.01
N ALA A 124 -15.45 8.79 6.15
CA ALA A 124 -14.40 9.27 5.26
C ALA A 124 -13.20 8.33 5.21
N ILE A 125 -12.70 7.90 6.38
CA ILE A 125 -11.57 6.98 6.48
C ILE A 125 -11.90 5.63 5.85
N ILE A 126 -13.04 5.02 6.20
CA ILE A 126 -13.44 3.69 5.71
C ILE A 126 -13.59 3.69 4.18
N GLY A 127 -14.44 4.55 3.63
CA GLY A 127 -14.71 4.52 2.20
C GLY A 127 -13.54 5.06 1.36
N GLY A 128 -12.79 6.02 1.92
CA GLY A 128 -11.52 6.45 1.36
C GLY A 128 -10.49 5.32 1.30
N LEU A 129 -10.29 4.56 2.38
CA LEU A 129 -9.37 3.41 2.43
C LEU A 129 -9.76 2.31 1.46
N LEU A 130 -11.02 1.90 1.45
CA LEU A 130 -11.49 0.79 0.61
C LEU A 130 -11.29 1.14 -0.87
N THR A 131 -11.77 2.30 -1.28
CA THR A 131 -11.68 2.75 -2.67
C THR A 131 -10.22 3.01 -3.06
N SER A 132 -9.47 3.75 -2.24
CA SER A 132 -8.07 4.06 -2.54
C SER A 132 -7.19 2.82 -2.57
N THR A 133 -7.42 1.83 -1.72
CA THR A 133 -6.58 0.62 -1.69
C THR A 133 -6.76 -0.17 -2.97
N LEU A 134 -8.00 -0.37 -3.45
CA LEU A 134 -8.27 -0.99 -4.74
C LEU A 134 -7.64 -0.21 -5.89
N LEU A 135 -7.87 1.11 -5.93
CA LEU A 135 -7.40 1.95 -7.03
C LEU A 135 -5.86 2.07 -7.03
N THR A 136 -5.23 2.21 -5.88
CA THR A 136 -3.76 2.35 -5.73
C THR A 136 -3.04 1.06 -6.10
N LEU A 137 -3.63 -0.10 -5.79
CA LEU A 137 -3.08 -1.39 -6.18
C LEU A 137 -2.95 -1.55 -7.69
N VAL A 138 -3.82 -0.92 -8.47
CA VAL A 138 -3.78 -0.93 -9.94
C VAL A 138 -2.97 0.24 -10.49
N VAL A 139 -3.22 1.45 -10.00
CA VAL A 139 -2.69 2.69 -10.58
C VAL A 139 -1.21 2.88 -10.30
N VAL A 140 -0.74 2.55 -9.08
CA VAL A 140 0.68 2.76 -8.74
C VAL A 140 1.61 1.83 -9.54
N PRO A 141 1.34 0.53 -9.72
CA PRO A 141 2.15 -0.31 -10.62
C PRO A 141 2.14 0.19 -12.07
N VAL A 142 0.99 0.63 -12.59
CA VAL A 142 0.89 1.16 -13.95
C VAL A 142 1.73 2.42 -14.08
N LEU A 143 1.58 3.39 -13.19
CA LEU A 143 2.37 4.62 -13.21
C LEU A 143 3.87 4.34 -13.04
N TYR A 144 4.24 3.48 -12.09
CA TYR A 144 5.64 3.09 -11.90
C TYR A 144 6.21 2.44 -13.17
N SER A 145 5.47 1.57 -13.85
CA SER A 145 5.92 0.94 -15.11
C SER A 145 6.07 1.92 -16.28
N TYR A 146 5.23 2.97 -16.34
CA TYR A 146 5.32 4.02 -17.35
C TYR A 146 6.50 4.96 -17.10
N ILE A 147 6.73 5.29 -15.83
CA ILE A 147 7.77 6.21 -15.38
C ILE A 147 9.14 5.55 -15.40
N VAL A 148 9.23 4.31 -14.91
CA VAL A 148 10.44 3.50 -14.84
C VAL A 148 10.42 2.55 -16.04
N ARG A 149 10.49 3.13 -17.23
CA ARG A 149 10.56 2.38 -18.48
C ARG A 149 11.98 1.85 -18.63
N ASP A 150 12.20 0.58 -18.30
CA ASP A 150 13.51 -0.05 -18.48
C ASP A 150 13.87 -0.11 -19.97
N LYS A 151 15.08 0.35 -20.27
CA LYS A 151 15.84 -0.09 -21.45
C LYS A 151 15.83 -1.62 -21.42
N LYS A 152 15.11 -2.19 -22.39
CA LYS A 152 15.09 -3.58 -22.84
C LYS A 152 16.37 -4.36 -22.43
N GLN A 153 16.36 -5.03 -21.28
CA GLN A 153 17.33 -6.08 -20.95
C GLN A 153 16.64 -7.41 -21.32
N PRO A 154 17.26 -8.27 -22.15
CA PRO A 154 16.58 -9.35 -22.85
C PRO A 154 16.04 -10.43 -21.89
N ALA A 155 14.87 -10.95 -22.25
CA ALA A 155 14.25 -12.12 -21.64
C ALA A 155 15.23 -13.29 -21.64
N GLY A 156 15.69 -13.73 -20.46
CA GLY A 156 16.66 -14.82 -20.43
C GLY A 156 17.28 -15.19 -19.08
N ALA A 157 16.63 -14.92 -17.95
CA ALA A 157 17.05 -15.51 -16.67
C ALA A 157 15.83 -15.79 -15.81
N ALA A 158 15.18 -16.91 -16.08
CA ALA A 158 14.25 -17.51 -15.14
C ALA A 158 15.02 -17.83 -13.84
N HIS A 159 14.70 -17.11 -12.76
CA HIS A 159 15.06 -17.58 -11.43
C HIS A 159 13.91 -18.49 -10.94
N PRO A 160 14.20 -19.78 -10.64
CA PRO A 160 13.20 -20.69 -10.14
C PRO A 160 12.78 -20.23 -8.74
N VAL A 161 11.46 -20.18 -8.55
CA VAL A 161 10.85 -20.04 -7.23
C VAL A 161 11.33 -21.22 -6.39
N SER A 162 12.19 -20.95 -5.40
CA SER A 162 12.61 -21.96 -4.44
C SER A 162 11.41 -22.29 -3.55
N GLU A 163 10.67 -23.32 -3.95
CA GLU A 163 9.71 -24.05 -3.12
C GLU A 163 10.43 -24.57 -1.87
N ALA A 164 10.37 -23.82 -0.77
CA ALA A 164 10.58 -24.39 0.55
C ALA A 164 9.29 -25.14 0.97
N GLY A 165 9.07 -26.28 0.32
CA GLY A 165 8.16 -27.33 0.79
C GLY A 165 8.89 -28.16 1.85
N GLY A 166 8.26 -28.30 3.02
CA GLY A 166 8.83 -29.06 4.13
C GLY A 166 8.87 -30.57 3.90
N ALA A 167 9.82 -31.24 4.56
CA ALA A 167 9.67 -32.58 5.16
C ALA A 167 11.00 -32.99 5.81
N GLY A 168 10.93 -33.45 7.07
CA GLY A 168 11.84 -34.48 7.58
C GLY A 168 13.09 -34.02 8.33
N MET A 169 12.97 -33.90 9.65
CA MET A 169 14.06 -34.15 10.61
C MET A 169 14.33 -35.68 10.69
N PRO A 170 15.29 -36.18 11.48
CA PRO A 170 16.77 -36.17 11.38
C PRO A 170 17.33 -37.59 11.07
N ALA A 171 18.58 -37.71 10.61
CA ALA A 171 19.27 -39.01 10.65
C ALA A 171 20.81 -38.91 10.70
N ALA A 172 21.34 -39.54 11.75
CA ALA A 172 22.64 -40.22 11.84
C ALA A 172 23.93 -39.39 11.80
N MET A 173 24.47 -39.19 13.01
CA MET A 173 25.91 -39.19 13.30
C MET A 173 26.55 -40.50 12.83
N PRO A 174 27.76 -40.47 12.25
CA PRO A 174 28.71 -41.56 12.45
C PRO A 174 29.92 -41.06 13.24
N ALA A 175 30.24 -41.84 14.27
CA ALA A 175 31.54 -41.86 14.91
C ALA A 175 32.63 -42.15 13.86
N ASP A 176 33.77 -41.47 13.95
CA ASP A 176 35.06 -42.10 14.30
C ASP A 176 36.22 -41.14 14.01
N ARG A 177 37.05 -40.88 15.03
CA ARG A 177 38.52 -40.99 15.04
C ARG A 177 39.11 -40.26 16.25
N ASP A 178 39.25 -41.02 17.34
CA ASP A 178 40.44 -41.11 18.21
C ASP A 178 40.50 -42.52 18.81
#